data_AF-A0A538BDQ9-F1
#
_entry.id   AF-A0A538BDQ9-F1
#
_cell.length_a   1.000
_cell.length_b   1.000
_cell.length_c   1.000
_cell.angle_alpha   90.00
_cell.angle_beta   90.00
_cell.angle_gamma   90.00
#
_symmetry.space_group_name_H-M   'P 1'
#
loop_
_entity.id
_entity.type
_entity.pdbx_description
1 polymer ?
#
loop_
_entity_poly.entity_id
_entity_poly.type
_entity_poly.pdbx_seq_one_letter_code
_entity_poly.pdbx_strand_id
1 'polypeptide(L)'
;MTTRSRPRSPTPCRRSSRRLASRHSQGPSIRPKRRTSRRSSPRWLPSNGASSPVEFPSKVGANNVNGIFSCGDWFPNSNASGNQDFIKAYTAKYGGDAFGIDSTSAEAYAVGQLIQAVATKTGSIDNQTIINTLHSGTWPTVEGNLSWDQYGMPQGSDMLVEWIDQKLTPVYPADVALHAPVSPKPNWGG
;
A
#
# COMPACT_ATOMS: atom_id res chain seq x y z
N MET A 1 34.31 26.72 -4.46
CA MET A 1 33.37 25.90 -5.26
C MET A 1 32.78 24.83 -4.37
N THR A 2 31.56 25.02 -3.88
CA THR A 2 30.90 24.09 -2.94
C THR A 2 29.89 23.27 -3.71
N THR A 3 30.18 22.00 -3.97
CA THR A 3 29.30 21.05 -4.65
C THR A 3 28.04 20.82 -3.81
N ARG A 4 26.90 21.36 -4.26
CA ARG A 4 25.58 21.00 -3.74
C ARG A 4 25.25 19.57 -4.17
N SER A 5 25.17 18.67 -3.19
CA SER A 5 24.59 17.34 -3.37
C SER A 5 23.11 17.48 -3.77
N ARG A 6 22.76 17.00 -4.96
CA ARG A 6 21.36 16.88 -5.38
C ARG A 6 20.63 15.91 -4.43
N PRO A 7 19.40 16.23 -3.97
CA PRO A 7 18.60 15.28 -3.20
C PRO A 7 18.29 14.07 -4.07
N ARG A 8 18.52 12.87 -3.52
CA ARG A 8 18.08 11.62 -4.15
C ARG A 8 16.56 11.62 -4.17
N SER A 9 15.98 11.57 -5.36
CA SER A 9 14.55 11.31 -5.56
C SER A 9 14.17 10.04 -4.80
N PRO A 10 13.00 9.97 -4.14
CA PRO A 10 12.53 8.73 -3.55
C PRO A 10 12.47 7.64 -4.64
N THR A 11 13.09 6.49 -4.38
CA THR A 11 13.04 5.33 -5.28
C THR A 11 11.58 4.92 -5.48
N PRO A 12 11.11 4.67 -6.72
CA PRO A 12 9.76 4.19 -6.96
C PRO A 12 9.48 2.91 -6.15
N CYS A 13 8.31 2.83 -5.53
CA CYS A 13 7.82 1.60 -4.91
C CYS A 13 7.54 0.58 -6.01
N ARG A 14 8.48 -0.36 -6.20
CA ARG A 14 8.34 -1.43 -7.21
C ARG A 14 7.81 -2.68 -6.51
N ARG A 15 6.66 -3.17 -6.98
CA ARG A 15 6.08 -4.45 -6.53
C ARG A 15 7.09 -5.56 -6.84
N SER A 16 7.80 -6.06 -5.82
CA SER A 16 8.84 -7.09 -5.99
C SER A 16 8.59 -8.25 -5.03
N SER A 17 8.67 -9.47 -5.53
CA SER A 17 8.73 -10.69 -4.71
C SER A 17 10.03 -10.70 -3.89
N ARG A 18 9.89 -10.62 -2.56
CA ARG A 18 11.05 -10.71 -1.65
C ARG A 18 11.64 -12.12 -1.70
N ARG A 19 12.90 -12.24 -2.14
CA ARG A 19 13.79 -13.28 -1.59
C ARG A 19 14.12 -12.90 -0.16
N LEU A 20 13.77 -13.77 0.80
CA LEU A 20 14.23 -13.64 2.18
C LEU A 20 15.76 -13.78 2.21
N ALA A 21 16.46 -12.67 2.40
CA ALA A 21 17.82 -12.68 2.91
C ALA A 21 17.76 -12.37 4.42
N SER A 22 18.17 -13.33 5.25
CA SER A 22 18.27 -13.18 6.70
C SER A 22 19.42 -12.25 7.07
N ARG A 23 19.13 -10.95 7.15
CA ARG A 23 19.77 -10.08 8.13
C ARG A 23 18.68 -9.60 9.04
N HIS A 24 18.90 -9.61 10.35
CA HIS A 24 18.00 -9.05 11.36
C HIS A 24 17.66 -7.58 11.06
N SER A 25 16.69 -7.38 10.18
CA SER A 25 15.96 -6.16 9.99
C SER A 25 15.09 -6.01 11.23
N GLN A 26 15.54 -5.18 12.17
CA GLN A 26 14.69 -4.64 13.23
C GLN A 26 13.30 -4.34 12.65
N GLY A 27 12.26 -4.96 13.20
CA GLY A 27 10.91 -4.96 12.64
C GLY A 27 10.38 -3.55 12.34
N PRO A 28 9.37 -3.45 11.45
CA PRO A 28 8.92 -2.20 10.84
C PRO A 28 8.60 -1.08 11.86
N SER A 29 8.13 -1.42 13.06
CA SER A 29 7.77 -0.46 14.11
C SER A 29 8.90 -0.10 15.09
N ILE A 30 10.03 -0.84 15.12
CA ILE A 30 11.08 -0.65 16.14
C ILE A 30 11.86 0.66 15.91
N ARG A 31 12.14 1.00 14.64
CA ARG A 31 12.85 2.24 14.29
C ARG A 31 12.02 3.50 14.62
N PRO A 32 10.73 3.58 14.26
CA PRO A 32 9.85 4.67 14.71
C PRO A 32 9.80 4.79 16.24
N LYS A 33 9.56 3.69 16.98
CA LYS A 33 9.52 3.68 18.46
C LYS A 33 10.79 4.22 19.12
N ARG A 34 11.97 3.92 18.56
CA ARG A 34 13.25 4.45 19.08
C ARG A 34 13.44 5.93 18.79
N ARG A 35 12.81 6.47 17.74
CA ARG A 35 12.93 7.89 17.37
C ARG A 35 11.96 8.77 18.14
N THR A 36 10.75 8.26 18.41
CA THR A 36 9.79 8.91 19.32
C THR A 36 10.42 9.08 20.70
N SER A 37 11.03 8.03 21.27
CA SER A 37 11.69 8.11 22.59
C SER A 37 12.88 9.08 22.62
N ARG A 38 13.56 9.28 21.49
CA ARG A 38 14.69 10.22 21.33
C ARG A 38 14.29 11.61 20.87
N ARG A 39 12.99 11.90 20.69
CA ARG A 39 12.45 13.17 20.15
C ARG A 39 13.18 13.66 18.89
N SER A 40 13.59 12.74 18.02
CA SER A 40 14.35 13.07 16.80
C SER A 40 13.49 12.87 15.56
N SER A 41 13.13 13.98 14.90
CA SER A 41 12.28 13.97 13.70
C SER A 41 13.13 14.20 12.44
N PRO A 42 13.36 13.17 11.59
CA PRO A 42 14.06 13.38 10.33
C PRO A 42 13.17 14.14 9.33
N ARG A 43 13.77 14.83 8.35
CA ARG A 43 13.02 15.55 7.30
C ARG A 43 12.07 14.63 6.51
N TRP A 44 12.51 13.40 6.25
CA TRP A 44 11.77 12.34 5.57
C TRP A 44 11.92 11.03 6.34
N LEU A 45 10.86 10.23 6.45
CA LEU A 45 10.91 8.95 7.13
C LEU A 45 10.20 7.83 6.34
N PRO A 46 10.88 7.19 5.38
CA PRO A 46 10.37 5.97 4.76
C PRO A 46 10.42 4.79 5.73
N SER A 47 9.34 4.00 5.75
CA SER A 47 9.24 2.79 6.56
C SER A 47 8.50 1.71 5.79
N ASN A 48 9.13 0.54 5.65
CA ASN A 48 8.43 -0.66 5.20
C ASN A 48 7.41 -1.06 6.27
N GLY A 49 6.22 -1.52 5.88
CA GLY A 49 5.17 -1.98 6.81
C GLY A 49 4.43 -0.88 7.57
N ALA A 50 4.62 0.39 7.18
CA ALA A 50 3.81 1.50 7.68
C ALA A 50 2.54 1.72 6.86
N SER A 51 2.13 0.77 6.01
CA SER A 51 0.91 0.85 5.18
C SER A 51 -0.31 0.16 5.78
N SER A 52 -0.19 -0.46 6.96
CA SER A 52 -1.37 -0.99 7.68
C SER A 52 -2.00 0.12 8.53
N PRO A 53 -3.26 0.52 8.26
CA PRO A 53 -3.95 1.53 9.03
C PRO A 53 -4.32 1.08 10.45
N VAL A 54 -4.30 -0.23 10.71
CA VAL A 54 -4.65 -0.81 12.01
C VAL A 54 -3.39 -1.13 12.82
N GLU A 55 -2.49 -1.95 12.26
CA GLU A 55 -1.35 -2.46 13.03
C GLU A 55 -0.33 -1.37 13.31
N PHE A 56 -0.02 -0.50 12.35
CA PHE A 56 1.08 0.45 12.50
C PHE A 56 0.79 1.49 13.60
N PRO A 57 -0.36 2.22 13.60
CA PRO A 57 -0.71 3.11 14.70
C PRO A 57 -0.76 2.42 16.05
N SER A 58 -1.25 1.17 16.13
CA SER A 58 -1.30 0.40 17.38
C SER A 58 0.08 0.19 18.00
N LYS A 59 1.14 0.10 17.18
CA LYS A 59 2.49 -0.07 17.69
C LYS A 59 3.15 1.27 18.00
N VAL A 60 3.03 2.27 17.14
CA VAL A 60 3.82 3.52 17.27
C VAL A 60 3.08 4.64 18.01
N GLY A 61 1.77 4.50 18.22
CA GLY A 61 0.87 5.53 18.71
C GLY A 61 0.29 6.35 17.55
N ALA A 62 -1.02 6.54 17.52
CA ALA A 62 -1.70 7.22 16.40
C ALA A 62 -1.20 8.65 16.18
N ASN A 63 -0.88 9.40 17.24
CA ASN A 63 -0.30 10.75 17.15
C ASN A 63 1.13 10.78 16.57
N ASN A 64 1.79 9.63 16.39
CA ASN A 64 3.18 9.55 15.94
C ASN A 64 3.31 9.17 14.46
N VAL A 65 2.22 8.86 13.76
CA VAL A 65 2.31 8.34 12.39
C VAL A 65 2.58 9.42 11.35
N ASN A 66 2.15 10.66 11.59
CA ASN A 66 2.18 11.73 10.58
C ASN A 66 3.58 11.99 10.01
N GLY A 67 3.64 12.09 8.69
CA GLY A 67 4.82 12.27 7.84
C GLY A 67 5.74 11.04 7.71
N ILE A 68 5.23 9.86 8.02
CA ILE A 68 5.88 8.58 7.70
C ILE A 68 5.41 8.12 6.33
N PHE A 69 6.37 7.76 5.48
CA PHE A 69 6.13 7.25 4.13
C PHE A 69 6.13 5.72 4.11
N SER A 70 5.29 5.13 3.26
CA SER A 70 5.28 3.70 2.95
C SER A 70 4.98 3.51 1.46
N CYS A 71 5.05 2.26 1.00
CA CYS A 71 4.44 1.84 -0.26
C CYS A 71 3.02 1.32 0.02
N GLY A 72 2.08 1.59 -0.87
CA GLY A 72 0.72 1.05 -0.84
C GLY A 72 0.22 0.74 -2.25
N ASP A 73 -0.65 -0.24 -2.38
CA ASP A 73 -1.26 -0.71 -3.63
C ASP A 73 -2.78 -0.48 -3.68
N TRP A 74 -3.37 -0.04 -2.57
CA TRP A 74 -4.78 0.33 -2.48
C TRP A 74 -5.00 1.56 -1.57
N PHE A 75 -6.07 2.31 -1.86
CA PHE A 75 -6.54 3.43 -1.05
C PHE A 75 -8.05 3.65 -1.25
N PRO A 76 -8.78 4.15 -0.24
CA PRO A 76 -10.25 4.19 -0.28
C PRO A 76 -10.82 5.13 -1.36
N ASN A 77 -10.09 6.17 -1.74
CA ASN A 77 -10.49 7.09 -2.81
C ASN A 77 -10.14 6.60 -4.22
N SER A 78 -9.69 5.35 -4.38
CA SER A 78 -9.39 4.78 -5.68
C SER A 78 -10.63 4.78 -6.59
N ASN A 79 -10.42 5.13 -7.87
CA ASN A 79 -11.42 5.07 -8.94
C ASN A 79 -11.47 3.68 -9.60
N ALA A 80 -10.77 2.69 -9.05
CA ALA A 80 -10.78 1.33 -9.56
C ALA A 80 -12.19 0.71 -9.53
N SER A 81 -12.45 -0.18 -10.49
CA SER A 81 -13.77 -0.81 -10.66
C SER A 81 -14.17 -1.61 -9.40
N GLY A 82 -15.36 -1.33 -8.88
CA GLY A 82 -15.90 -2.00 -7.70
C GLY A 82 -15.33 -1.53 -6.36
N ASN A 83 -14.43 -0.55 -6.32
CA ASN A 83 -13.83 -0.07 -5.07
C ASN A 83 -14.88 0.51 -4.09
N GLN A 84 -15.82 1.31 -4.58
CA GLN A 84 -16.87 1.89 -3.74
C GLN A 84 -17.84 0.82 -3.21
N ASP A 85 -18.13 -0.21 -4.01
CA ASP A 85 -18.95 -1.34 -3.58
C ASP A 85 -18.23 -2.19 -2.53
N PHE A 86 -16.92 -2.40 -2.69
CA PHE A 86 -16.09 -3.06 -1.69
C PHE A 86 -16.10 -2.30 -0.36
N ILE A 87 -15.85 -0.99 -0.37
CA ILE A 87 -15.86 -0.16 0.85
C ILE A 87 -17.23 -0.23 1.53
N LYS A 88 -18.31 -0.09 0.77
CA LYS A 88 -19.68 -0.20 1.29
C LYS A 88 -19.96 -1.57 1.90
N ALA A 89 -19.60 -2.65 1.21
CA ALA A 89 -19.82 -4.01 1.70
C ALA A 89 -18.96 -4.33 2.93
N TYR A 90 -17.70 -3.90 2.94
CA TYR A 90 -16.77 -4.10 4.04
C TYR A 90 -17.25 -3.37 5.30
N THR A 91 -17.55 -2.07 5.18
CA THR A 91 -18.02 -1.26 6.32
C THR A 91 -19.39 -1.71 6.83
N ALA A 92 -20.30 -2.15 5.96
CA ALA A 92 -21.57 -2.72 6.40
C ALA A 92 -21.39 -4.03 7.21
N LYS A 93 -20.37 -4.83 6.89
CA LYS A 93 -20.11 -6.11 7.54
C LYS A 93 -19.27 -6.00 8.81
N TYR A 94 -18.27 -5.13 8.81
CA TYR A 94 -17.25 -5.06 9.87
C TYR A 94 -17.29 -3.75 10.67
N GLY A 95 -18.10 -2.78 10.26
CA GLY A 95 -18.10 -1.43 10.83
C GLY A 95 -16.86 -0.63 10.42
N GLY A 96 -16.63 0.48 11.13
CA GLY A 96 -15.49 1.38 10.88
C GLY A 96 -15.71 2.33 9.70
N ASP A 97 -14.61 2.90 9.22
CA ASP A 97 -14.58 3.82 8.08
C ASP A 97 -13.62 3.33 6.98
N ALA A 98 -13.68 3.97 5.81
CA ALA A 98 -12.93 3.57 4.63
C ALA A 98 -11.40 3.66 4.80
N PHE A 99 -10.89 4.58 5.63
CA PHE A 99 -9.45 4.74 5.89
C PHE A 99 -8.94 3.75 6.96
N GLY A 100 -9.85 3.12 7.71
CA GLY A 100 -9.53 2.02 8.61
C GLY A 100 -9.41 0.64 7.95
N ILE A 101 -9.76 0.52 6.66
CA ILE A 101 -9.66 -0.73 5.92
C ILE A 101 -8.19 -1.02 5.58
N ASP A 102 -7.70 -2.18 5.98
CA ASP A 102 -6.33 -2.60 5.64
C ASP A 102 -6.21 -2.96 4.16
N SER A 103 -5.11 -2.59 3.49
CA SER A 103 -4.91 -2.90 2.07
C SER A 103 -4.97 -4.39 1.79
N THR A 104 -4.55 -5.22 2.75
CA THR A 104 -4.65 -6.69 2.65
C THR A 104 -6.09 -7.20 2.51
N SER A 105 -7.07 -6.43 2.99
CA SER A 105 -8.49 -6.74 2.79
C SER A 105 -8.94 -6.47 1.35
N ALA A 106 -8.42 -5.39 0.73
CA ALA A 106 -8.65 -5.10 -0.67
C ALA A 106 -7.95 -6.13 -1.58
N GLU A 107 -6.72 -6.54 -1.23
CA GLU A 107 -5.98 -7.61 -1.92
C GLU A 107 -6.76 -8.94 -1.91
N ALA A 108 -7.26 -9.35 -0.74
CA ALA A 108 -8.07 -10.56 -0.62
C ALA A 108 -9.39 -10.47 -1.39
N TYR A 109 -10.02 -9.28 -1.42
CA TYR A 109 -11.23 -9.05 -2.21
C TYR A 109 -10.94 -9.14 -3.72
N ALA A 110 -9.83 -8.57 -4.18
CA ALA A 110 -9.38 -8.65 -5.57
C ALA A 110 -9.16 -10.11 -6.01
N VAL A 111 -8.59 -10.97 -5.15
CA VAL A 111 -8.49 -12.42 -5.43
C VAL A 111 -9.87 -13.02 -5.69
N GLY A 112 -10.87 -12.69 -4.87
CA GLY A 112 -12.26 -13.13 -5.08
C GLY A 112 -12.82 -12.68 -6.43
N GLN A 113 -12.60 -11.41 -6.81
CA GLN A 113 -13.02 -10.87 -8.12
C GLN A 113 -12.39 -11.65 -9.28
N LEU A 114 -11.10 -11.99 -9.18
CA LEU A 114 -10.39 -12.75 -10.21
C LEU A 114 -10.93 -14.17 -10.36
N ILE A 115 -11.14 -14.88 -9.25
CA ILE A 115 -11.70 -16.24 -9.27
C ILE A 115 -13.11 -16.23 -9.87
N GLN A 116 -13.93 -15.24 -9.50
CA GLN A 116 -15.25 -15.06 -10.10
C GLN A 116 -15.16 -14.83 -11.62
N ALA A 117 -14.26 -13.95 -12.07
CA ALA A 117 -14.10 -13.66 -13.49
C ALA A 117 -13.64 -14.89 -14.29
N VAL A 118 -12.73 -15.69 -13.75
CA VAL A 118 -12.30 -16.97 -14.36
C VAL A 118 -13.47 -17.96 -14.43
N ALA A 119 -14.20 -18.14 -13.33
CA ALA A 119 -15.35 -19.04 -13.28
C ALA A 119 -16.43 -18.65 -14.29
N THR A 120 -16.76 -17.35 -14.38
CA THR A 120 -17.73 -16.83 -15.36
C THR A 120 -17.28 -17.06 -16.80
N LYS A 121 -15.98 -16.93 -17.09
CA LYS A 121 -15.44 -17.07 -18.45
C LYS A 121 -15.32 -18.53 -18.90
N THR A 122 -15.00 -19.43 -17.98
CA THR A 122 -14.55 -20.80 -18.33
C THR A 122 -15.45 -21.91 -17.79
N GLY A 123 -16.28 -21.63 -16.79
CA GLY A 123 -17.03 -22.64 -16.05
C GLY A 123 -16.17 -23.52 -15.13
N SER A 124 -14.87 -23.21 -14.94
CA SER A 124 -13.95 -23.95 -14.06
C SER A 124 -13.10 -23.00 -13.21
N ILE A 125 -12.53 -23.54 -12.14
CA ILE A 125 -11.57 -22.86 -11.24
C ILE A 125 -10.41 -23.78 -10.86
N ASP A 126 -10.09 -24.79 -11.68
CA ASP A 126 -8.86 -25.56 -11.48
C ASP A 126 -7.62 -24.70 -11.74
N ASN A 127 -6.49 -25.06 -11.10
CA ASN A 127 -5.27 -24.25 -11.13
C ASN A 127 -4.76 -23.99 -12.56
N GLN A 128 -4.85 -24.97 -13.46
CA GLN A 128 -4.37 -24.81 -14.83
C GLN A 128 -5.25 -23.81 -15.58
N THR A 129 -6.56 -23.91 -15.43
CA THR A 129 -7.52 -22.97 -16.02
C THR A 129 -7.34 -21.56 -15.48
N ILE A 130 -7.16 -21.39 -14.16
CA ILE A 130 -6.91 -20.08 -13.55
C ILE A 130 -5.65 -19.45 -14.15
N ILE A 131 -4.52 -20.17 -14.13
CA ILE A 131 -3.24 -19.66 -14.62
C ILE A 131 -3.34 -19.26 -16.10
N ASN A 132 -3.87 -20.16 -16.94
CA ASN A 132 -4.01 -19.93 -18.38
C ASN A 132 -4.93 -18.72 -18.66
N THR A 133 -6.04 -18.64 -17.93
CA THR A 133 -7.02 -17.57 -18.12
C THR A 133 -6.44 -16.24 -17.69
N LEU A 134 -5.85 -16.15 -16.50
CA LEU A 134 -5.32 -14.89 -15.98
C LEU A 134 -4.14 -14.37 -16.81
N HIS A 135 -3.28 -15.24 -17.35
CA HIS A 135 -2.21 -14.85 -18.29
C HIS A 135 -2.72 -14.35 -19.65
N SER A 136 -3.99 -14.56 -19.99
CA SER A 136 -4.55 -14.17 -21.30
C SER A 136 -5.02 -12.71 -21.39
N GLY A 137 -4.92 -11.92 -20.32
CA GLY A 137 -5.47 -10.57 -20.35
C GLY A 137 -5.21 -9.71 -19.12
N THR A 138 -6.00 -8.65 -19.06
CA THR A 138 -6.02 -7.67 -17.97
C THR A 138 -7.38 -7.71 -17.30
N TRP A 139 -7.39 -7.67 -15.97
CA TRP A 139 -8.55 -7.97 -15.15
C TRP A 139 -8.83 -6.81 -14.19
N PRO A 140 -9.95 -6.10 -14.35
CA PRO A 140 -10.33 -5.04 -13.43
C PRO A 140 -10.65 -5.58 -12.03
N THR A 141 -10.02 -5.02 -11.01
CA THR A 141 -10.28 -5.31 -9.59
C THR A 141 -10.31 -4.00 -8.79
N VAL A 142 -10.53 -4.10 -7.48
CA VAL A 142 -10.41 -2.96 -6.55
C VAL A 142 -8.99 -2.41 -6.42
N GLU A 143 -7.97 -3.19 -6.78
CA GLU A 143 -6.57 -2.76 -6.87
C GLU A 143 -6.23 -2.15 -8.26
N GLY A 144 -7.23 -1.99 -9.12
CA GLY A 144 -7.06 -1.54 -10.49
C GLY A 144 -6.96 -2.69 -11.48
N ASN A 145 -6.30 -2.45 -12.60
CA ASN A 145 -6.21 -3.41 -13.69
C ASN A 145 -5.00 -4.35 -13.47
N LEU A 146 -5.28 -5.60 -13.08
CA LEU A 146 -4.25 -6.61 -12.83
C LEU A 146 -3.95 -7.43 -14.08
N SER A 147 -2.67 -7.70 -14.31
CA SER A 147 -2.18 -8.62 -15.33
C SER A 147 -0.87 -9.24 -14.85
N TRP A 148 -0.44 -10.35 -15.46
CA TRP A 148 0.76 -11.08 -15.04
C TRP A 148 1.65 -11.38 -16.24
N ASP A 149 2.97 -11.40 -16.02
CA ASP A 149 3.92 -11.87 -17.02
C ASP A 149 4.01 -13.41 -17.07
N GLN A 150 4.87 -13.93 -17.94
CA GLN A 150 5.09 -15.37 -18.12
C GLN A 150 5.53 -16.10 -16.84
N TYR A 151 6.03 -15.40 -15.83
CA TYR A 151 6.48 -15.97 -14.54
C TYR A 151 5.43 -15.81 -13.44
N GLY A 152 4.25 -15.26 -13.75
CA GLY A 152 3.23 -14.95 -12.75
C GLY A 152 3.55 -13.72 -11.91
N MET A 153 4.46 -12.84 -12.37
CA MET A 153 4.71 -11.57 -11.67
C MET A 153 3.60 -10.57 -12.04
N PRO A 154 2.90 -9.98 -11.05
CA PRO A 154 1.90 -8.96 -11.34
C PRO A 154 2.57 -7.75 -11.99
N GLN A 155 1.94 -7.23 -13.03
CA GLN A 155 2.34 -6.00 -13.69
C GLN A 155 1.65 -4.81 -13.02
N GLY A 156 2.34 -3.68 -12.94
CA GLY A 156 1.85 -2.48 -12.25
C GLY A 156 2.93 -1.80 -11.43
N SER A 157 2.55 -0.78 -10.68
CA SER A 157 3.44 -0.07 -9.75
C SER A 157 2.66 0.32 -8.51
N ASP A 158 3.33 0.21 -7.36
CA ASP A 158 2.76 0.67 -6.10
C ASP A 158 2.84 2.20 -6.03
N MET A 159 2.01 2.77 -5.17
CA MET A 159 2.02 4.19 -4.84
C MET A 159 2.95 4.45 -3.67
N LEU A 160 3.53 5.65 -3.64
CA LEU A 160 4.10 6.20 -2.42
C LEU A 160 2.94 6.81 -1.61
N VAL A 161 2.77 6.33 -0.39
CA VAL A 161 1.77 6.85 0.55
C VAL A 161 2.46 7.52 1.73
N GLU A 162 1.84 8.56 2.26
CA GLU A 162 2.25 9.26 3.47
C GLU A 162 1.11 9.28 4.48
N TRP A 163 1.44 9.09 5.75
CA TRP A 163 0.51 9.36 6.85
C TRP A 163 0.28 10.87 6.99
N ILE A 164 -0.91 11.33 6.65
CA ILE A 164 -1.32 12.74 6.72
C ILE A 164 -2.63 12.78 7.50
N ASP A 165 -2.69 13.57 8.56
CA ASP A 165 -3.84 13.63 9.48
C ASP A 165 -4.33 12.24 9.91
N GLN A 166 -3.37 11.36 10.24
CA GLN A 166 -3.58 9.97 10.67
C GLN A 166 -4.28 9.10 9.61
N LYS A 167 -4.16 9.45 8.32
CA LYS A 167 -4.67 8.68 7.19
C LYS A 167 -3.56 8.39 6.19
N LEU A 168 -3.52 7.16 5.68
CA LEU A 168 -2.63 6.82 4.57
C LEU A 168 -3.15 7.48 3.29
N THR A 169 -2.35 8.40 2.77
CA THR A 169 -2.72 9.25 1.63
C THR A 169 -1.71 9.05 0.51
N PRO A 170 -2.12 8.73 -0.73
CA PRO A 170 -1.23 8.69 -1.88
C PRO A 170 -0.64 10.08 -2.14
N VAL A 171 0.69 10.13 -2.30
CA VAL A 171 1.44 11.37 -2.62
C VAL A 171 2.25 11.25 -3.92
N TYR A 172 2.34 10.05 -4.50
CA TYR A 172 2.93 9.78 -5.81
C TYR A 172 2.48 8.38 -6.32
N PRO A 173 2.30 8.14 -7.63
CA PRO A 173 2.47 9.07 -8.76
C PRO A 173 1.41 10.17 -8.83
N ALA A 174 1.66 11.20 -9.63
CA ALA A 174 0.88 12.44 -9.65
C ALA A 174 -0.57 12.27 -10.12
N ASP A 175 -0.84 11.24 -10.92
CA ASP A 175 -2.16 10.86 -11.43
C ASP A 175 -3.08 10.26 -10.38
N VAL A 176 -2.53 9.71 -9.29
CA VAL A 176 -3.29 9.15 -8.16
C VAL A 176 -3.04 9.88 -6.84
N ALA A 177 -2.11 10.84 -6.82
CA ALA A 177 -1.79 11.62 -5.63
C ALA A 177 -2.99 12.47 -5.17
N LEU A 178 -3.33 12.35 -3.89
CA LEU A 178 -4.37 13.15 -3.25
C LEU A 178 -3.79 14.32 -2.44
N HIS A 179 -2.49 14.31 -2.21
CA HIS A 179 -1.78 15.34 -1.47
C HIS A 179 -0.33 15.45 -1.94
N ALA A 180 0.29 16.62 -1.80
CA ALA A 180 1.74 16.78 -2.01
C ALA A 180 2.52 16.27 -0.77
N PRO A 181 3.71 15.67 -0.89
CA PRO A 181 4.44 15.20 0.29
C PRO A 181 4.66 16.29 1.35
N VAL A 182 4.38 16.01 2.63
CA VAL A 182 4.59 16.95 3.73
C VAL A 182 6.07 16.92 4.14
N SER A 183 6.73 18.08 4.10
CA SER A 183 8.13 18.22 4.49
C SER A 183 8.42 19.58 5.13
N PRO A 184 9.14 19.63 6.28
CA PRO A 184 9.67 18.48 7.02
C PRO A 184 8.57 17.67 7.71
N LYS A 185 8.83 16.39 7.98
CA LYS A 185 7.96 15.54 8.82
C LYS A 185 7.58 16.30 10.11
N PRO A 186 6.30 16.32 10.50
CA PRO A 186 5.89 16.87 11.78
C PRO A 186 6.60 16.22 12.97
N ASN A 187 6.69 16.98 14.07
CA ASN A 187 7.21 16.46 15.33
C ASN A 187 6.36 15.29 15.84
N TRP A 188 7.00 14.37 16.57
CA TRP A 188 6.30 13.28 17.25
C TRP A 188 5.25 13.84 18.21
N GLY A 189 4.02 13.31 18.13
CA GLY A 189 2.85 13.93 18.76
C GLY A 189 2.73 13.77 20.27
N GLY A 190 3.52 12.86 20.89
CA GLY A 190 3.38 12.56 22.31
C GLY A 190 2.17 11.67 22.59
#